data_AF-A0A9W6YER8-F1
#
_entry.id   AF-A0A9W6YER8-F1
#
_cell.length_a   1.000
_cell.length_b   1.000
_cell.length_c   1.000
_cell.angle_alpha   90.00
_cell.angle_beta   90.00
_cell.angle_gamma   90.00
#
_symmetry.space_group_name_H-M   'P 1'
#
loop_
_entity.id
_entity.type
_entity.pdbx_description
1 polymer ?
#
loop_
_entity_poly.entity_id
_entity_poly.type
_entity_poly.pdbx_seq_one_letter_code
_entity_poly.pdbx_strand_id
1 'polypeptide(L)'
;MFGSRMDPVKLKKKALRHQHHLPLLCKLLLAMTLFTIVFDNVIMGFLSRHETFLSEDPSAYRTIEADGYAFKPKESKFVPLADRFHLSLLHAVCLSSSDTIIKWEYGADGEENEEVLIARDDPRVLEELRQCPDVDIYLPGSLRDLNSRLLPGWVFEDSWLDPSTNKTTSYHELCPHTPLLFFNHYWDSRHEAKDWPADKPIYVMPNIEMGQLKQNDYWRADVVLCKTRGCFDRATHWYEQQGNPRQTAVFYTRHTTSDIASYTRHILGDTNIRPKNFADVRFTHTAGSRYAFASFIDALSLNAV
;
A
#
# COMPACT_ATOMS: atom_id res chain seq x y z
N MET A 1 5.10 -79.20 22.01
CA MET A 1 3.84 -79.57 22.70
C MET A 1 2.87 -78.41 22.61
N PHE A 2 1.68 -78.71 22.07
CA PHE A 2 0.39 -77.99 22.11
C PHE A 2 0.32 -76.49 21.76
N GLY A 3 0.05 -76.24 20.48
CA GLY A 3 -0.69 -75.06 20.04
C GLY A 3 -2.18 -75.20 20.40
N SER A 4 -2.73 -74.17 21.04
CA SER A 4 -4.16 -74.08 21.34
C SER A 4 -4.90 -73.41 20.19
N ARG A 5 -5.75 -74.19 19.52
CA ARG A 5 -6.68 -73.75 18.47
C ARG A 5 -7.76 -72.88 19.13
N MET A 6 -7.83 -71.59 18.82
CA MET A 6 -8.91 -70.73 19.30
C MET A 6 -10.24 -71.09 18.65
N ASP A 7 -11.28 -71.22 19.48
CA ASP A 7 -12.64 -71.59 19.11
C ASP A 7 -13.32 -70.52 18.23
N PRO A 8 -13.84 -70.87 17.03
CA PRO A 8 -14.46 -69.94 16.10
C PRO A 8 -15.77 -69.30 16.61
N VAL A 9 -16.35 -69.83 17.70
CA VAL A 9 -17.58 -69.31 18.31
C VAL A 9 -17.33 -68.04 19.16
N LYS A 10 -16.14 -67.91 19.76
CA LYS A 10 -15.79 -66.73 20.58
C LYS A 10 -15.47 -65.49 19.75
N LEU A 11 -14.95 -65.67 18.53
CA LEU A 11 -14.69 -64.57 17.58
C LEU A 11 -15.99 -63.93 17.05
N LYS A 12 -17.04 -64.72 16.77
CA LYS A 12 -18.33 -64.19 16.31
C LYS A 12 -19.04 -63.32 17.37
N LYS A 13 -18.96 -63.66 18.66
CA LYS A 13 -19.60 -62.85 19.73
C LYS A 13 -18.90 -61.51 19.97
N LYS A 14 -17.58 -61.42 19.77
CA LYS A 14 -16.83 -60.14 19.87
C LYS A 14 -17.10 -59.23 18.68
N ALA A 15 -17.23 -59.78 17.47
CA ALA A 15 -17.59 -59.03 16.27
C ALA A 15 -19.02 -58.45 16.33
N LEU A 16 -20.00 -59.22 16.84
CA LEU A 16 -21.37 -58.73 16.98
C LEU A 16 -21.53 -57.57 17.99
N ARG A 17 -20.74 -57.52 19.06
CA ARG A 17 -20.80 -56.39 20.02
C ARG A 17 -20.27 -55.08 19.43
N HIS A 18 -19.25 -55.12 18.57
CA HIS A 18 -18.74 -53.91 17.92
C HIS A 18 -19.66 -53.34 16.83
N GLN A 19 -20.52 -54.19 16.25
CA GLN A 19 -21.43 -53.80 15.17
C GLN A 19 -22.62 -52.96 15.66
N HIS A 20 -22.98 -53.03 16.94
CA HIS A 20 -24.09 -52.25 17.52
C HIS A 20 -23.69 -50.85 18.03
N HIS A 21 -22.41 -50.59 18.31
CA HIS A 21 -21.96 -49.28 18.83
C HIS A 21 -21.45 -48.31 17.75
N LEU A 22 -21.01 -48.82 16.60
CA LEU A 22 -20.57 -48.02 15.46
C LEU A 22 -21.66 -47.07 14.89
N PRO A 23 -22.94 -47.48 14.72
CA PRO A 23 -23.97 -46.58 14.23
C PRO A 23 -24.36 -45.50 15.26
N LEU A 24 -24.16 -45.75 16.56
CA LEU A 24 -24.45 -44.77 17.61
C LEU A 24 -23.39 -43.66 17.63
N LEU A 25 -22.11 -44.03 17.50
CA LEU A 25 -20.98 -43.10 17.40
C LEU A 25 -21.06 -42.23 16.14
N CYS A 26 -21.41 -42.81 14.98
CA CYS A 26 -21.63 -42.03 13.76
C CYS A 26 -22.78 -41.03 13.90
N LYS A 27 -23.89 -41.41 14.55
CA LYS A 27 -25.02 -40.50 14.79
C LYS A 27 -24.65 -39.36 15.74
N LEU A 28 -23.84 -39.63 16.76
CA LEU A 28 -23.34 -38.61 17.70
C LEU A 28 -22.40 -37.62 17.02
N LEU A 29 -21.48 -38.10 16.17
CA LEU A 29 -20.57 -37.24 15.41
C LEU A 29 -21.31 -36.36 14.40
N LEU A 30 -22.31 -36.90 13.69
CA LEU A 30 -23.17 -36.13 12.79
C LEU A 30 -24.01 -35.09 13.51
N ALA A 31 -24.52 -35.41 14.70
CA ALA A 31 -25.26 -34.44 15.52
C ALA A 31 -24.37 -33.31 16.01
N MET A 32 -23.12 -33.60 16.40
CA MET A 32 -22.16 -32.58 16.83
C MET A 32 -21.74 -31.66 15.68
N THR A 33 -21.50 -32.19 14.47
CA THR A 33 -21.16 -31.34 13.31
C THR A 33 -22.34 -30.49 12.84
N LEU A 34 -23.56 -31.02 12.88
CA LEU A 34 -24.76 -30.22 12.61
C LEU A 34 -24.95 -29.12 13.66
N PHE A 35 -24.67 -29.40 14.93
CA PHE A 35 -24.76 -28.41 15.99
C PHE A 35 -23.73 -27.29 15.82
N THR A 36 -22.47 -27.59 15.47
CA THR A 36 -21.45 -26.56 15.20
C THR A 36 -21.82 -25.70 14.00
N ILE A 37 -22.33 -26.30 12.91
CA ILE A 37 -22.74 -25.54 11.72
C ILE A 37 -23.92 -24.61 12.03
N VAL A 38 -24.91 -25.07 12.80
CA VAL A 38 -26.04 -24.22 13.19
C VAL A 38 -25.58 -23.13 14.17
N PHE A 39 -24.70 -23.45 15.11
CA PHE A 39 -24.19 -22.48 16.08
C PHE A 39 -23.36 -21.38 15.40
N ASP A 40 -22.49 -21.73 14.45
CA ASP A 40 -21.72 -20.76 13.67
C ASP A 40 -22.62 -19.86 12.81
N ASN A 41 -23.65 -20.42 12.16
CA ASN A 41 -24.59 -19.62 11.36
C ASN A 41 -25.48 -18.71 12.22
N VAL A 42 -25.84 -19.14 13.44
CA VAL A 42 -26.65 -18.32 14.36
C VAL A 42 -25.79 -17.20 14.98
N ILE A 43 -24.55 -17.48 15.39
CA ILE A 43 -23.63 -16.46 15.92
C ILE A 43 -23.23 -15.45 14.83
N MET A 44 -22.89 -15.92 13.63
CA MET A 44 -22.59 -15.01 12.52
C MET A 44 -23.82 -14.20 12.08
N GLY A 45 -25.02 -14.79 12.17
CA GLY A 45 -26.29 -14.09 11.94
C GLY A 45 -26.60 -13.04 13.01
N PHE A 46 -26.21 -13.26 14.28
CA PHE A 46 -26.38 -12.29 15.37
C PHE A 46 -25.32 -11.18 15.34
N LEU A 47 -24.06 -11.51 15.01
CA LEU A 47 -22.98 -10.52 14.86
C LEU A 47 -23.23 -9.61 13.66
N SER A 48 -23.77 -10.13 12.56
CA SER A 48 -24.15 -9.32 11.40
C SER A 48 -25.37 -8.42 11.64
N ARG A 49 -26.23 -8.75 12.62
CA ARG A 49 -27.42 -7.95 12.96
C ARG A 49 -27.13 -6.76 13.87
N HIS A 50 -25.97 -6.70 14.53
CA HIS A 50 -25.61 -5.60 15.43
C HIS A 50 -24.93 -4.41 14.73
N GLU A 51 -24.67 -4.46 13.42
CA GLU A 51 -24.11 -3.33 12.65
C GLU A 51 -25.16 -2.35 12.10
N THR A 52 -26.40 -2.39 12.59
CA THR A 52 -27.44 -1.42 12.18
C THR A 52 -28.05 -0.71 13.36
N PHE A 53 -27.31 0.24 13.95
CA PHE A 53 -27.80 1.53 14.45
C PHE A 53 -26.68 2.21 15.23
N LEU A 54 -26.13 3.30 14.70
CA LEU A 54 -25.98 4.58 15.40
C LEU A 54 -25.82 5.66 14.34
N SER A 55 -26.99 6.20 13.97
CA SER A 55 -27.14 7.47 13.29
C SER A 55 -26.98 8.61 14.31
N GLU A 56 -26.26 9.65 13.87
CA GLU A 56 -26.23 11.03 14.38
C GLU A 56 -25.56 11.33 15.74
N ASP A 57 -24.33 11.87 15.66
CA ASP A 57 -24.07 13.25 16.09
C ASP A 57 -22.90 13.87 15.27
N PRO A 58 -23.17 14.74 14.29
CA PRO A 58 -22.15 15.46 13.54
C PRO A 58 -21.69 16.74 14.27
N SER A 59 -21.57 16.73 15.60
CA SER A 59 -21.05 17.87 16.36
C SER A 59 -19.84 17.54 17.24
N ALA A 60 -19.42 16.27 17.27
CA ALA A 60 -18.29 15.82 18.09
C ALA A 60 -16.95 15.65 17.31
N TYR A 61 -16.88 16.06 16.03
CA TYR A 61 -15.58 16.16 15.36
C TYR A 61 -14.77 17.28 16.02
N ARG A 62 -13.87 16.90 16.92
CA ARG A 62 -12.71 17.73 17.18
C ARG A 62 -11.79 17.53 15.98
N THR A 63 -12.13 18.19 14.88
CA THR A 63 -11.16 18.57 13.87
C THR A 63 -10.04 19.23 14.66
N ILE A 64 -8.86 18.62 14.68
CA ILE A 64 -7.67 19.40 15.01
C ILE A 64 -7.56 20.37 13.83
N GLU A 65 -8.22 21.52 13.98
CA GLU A 65 -7.84 22.74 13.30
C GLU A 65 -6.39 22.94 13.71
N ALA A 66 -5.47 22.42 12.89
CA ALA A 66 -4.10 22.86 12.92
C ALA A 66 -4.16 24.37 12.69
N ASP A 67 -3.83 25.12 13.72
CA ASP A 67 -3.87 26.57 13.77
C ASP A 67 -3.43 27.18 12.42
N GLY A 68 -4.37 27.83 11.74
CA GLY A 68 -4.09 28.74 10.62
C GLY A 68 -4.10 28.18 9.19
N TYR A 69 -4.16 26.87 8.97
CA TYR A 69 -4.31 26.30 7.61
C TYR A 69 -5.53 25.38 7.53
N ALA A 70 -6.72 25.99 7.61
CA ALA A 70 -7.89 25.36 7.02
C ALA A 70 -7.64 25.24 5.51
N PHE A 71 -7.10 24.09 5.08
CA PHE A 71 -7.15 23.67 3.68
C PHE A 71 -8.63 23.49 3.35
N LYS A 72 -9.31 24.58 3.02
CA LYS A 72 -10.54 24.52 2.23
C LYS A 72 -10.06 24.04 0.87
N PRO A 73 -10.28 22.76 0.49
CA PRO A 73 -9.95 22.33 -0.86
C PRO A 73 -10.68 23.29 -1.80
N LYS A 74 -9.93 24.07 -2.56
CA LYS A 74 -10.49 24.78 -3.70
C LYS A 74 -11.20 23.71 -4.50
N GLU A 75 -12.52 23.80 -4.66
CA GLU A 75 -13.33 22.82 -5.39
C GLU A 75 -13.02 22.87 -6.89
N SER A 76 -11.76 22.65 -7.27
CA SER A 76 -11.46 22.21 -8.61
C SER A 76 -11.88 20.74 -8.67
N LYS A 77 -13.04 20.47 -9.28
CA LYS A 77 -13.46 19.08 -9.56
C LYS A 77 -12.54 18.37 -10.55
N PHE A 78 -11.62 19.12 -11.19
CA PHE A 78 -10.75 18.65 -12.25
C PHE A 78 -9.29 18.95 -11.92
N VAL A 79 -8.42 17.96 -12.15
CA VAL A 79 -6.98 18.20 -12.21
C VAL A 79 -6.64 18.72 -13.61
N PRO A 80 -5.92 19.84 -13.73
CA PRO A 80 -5.47 20.38 -15.02
C PRO A 80 -4.82 19.30 -15.90
N LEU A 81 -4.93 19.47 -17.22
CA LEU A 81 -4.34 18.51 -18.16
C LEU A 81 -2.80 18.50 -18.05
N ALA A 82 -2.19 19.67 -17.84
CA ALA A 82 -0.75 19.81 -17.64
C ALA A 82 -0.29 18.99 -16.42
N ASP A 83 -0.94 19.13 -15.27
CA ASP A 83 -0.61 18.38 -14.05
C ASP A 83 -0.76 16.85 -14.25
N ARG A 84 -1.81 16.41 -14.94
CA ARG A 84 -1.99 14.98 -15.28
C ARG A 84 -0.91 14.46 -16.22
N PHE A 85 -0.46 15.30 -17.15
CA PHE A 85 0.58 14.95 -18.10
C PHE A 85 1.94 14.89 -17.41
N HIS A 86 2.27 15.90 -16.60
CA HIS A 86 3.44 15.91 -15.73
C HIS A 86 3.51 14.65 -14.84
N LEU A 87 2.39 14.28 -14.19
CA LEU A 87 2.31 13.05 -13.41
C LEU A 87 2.59 11.80 -14.26
N SER A 88 2.18 11.80 -15.54
CA SER A 88 2.45 10.70 -16.46
C SER A 88 3.93 10.59 -16.84
N LEU A 89 4.61 11.71 -17.05
CA LEU A 89 6.07 11.75 -17.29
C LEU A 89 6.84 11.28 -16.06
N LEU A 90 6.52 11.81 -14.88
CA LEU A 90 7.07 11.36 -13.60
C LEU A 90 6.86 9.85 -13.39
N HIS A 91 5.69 9.33 -13.76
CA HIS A 91 5.40 7.91 -13.70
C HIS A 91 6.28 7.10 -14.66
N ALA A 92 6.42 7.54 -15.92
CA ALA A 92 7.24 6.87 -16.92
C ALA A 92 8.70 6.75 -16.46
N VAL A 93 9.32 7.85 -16.02
CA VAL A 93 10.71 7.82 -15.54
C VAL A 93 10.87 7.02 -14.25
N CYS A 94 9.85 6.98 -13.40
CA CYS A 94 9.85 6.13 -12.19
C CYS A 94 9.97 4.65 -12.52
N LEU A 95 9.40 4.22 -13.64
CA LEU A 95 9.42 2.83 -14.08
C LEU A 95 10.72 2.48 -14.80
N SER A 96 11.34 3.42 -15.50
CA SER A 96 12.59 3.19 -16.23
C SER A 96 13.85 3.39 -15.39
N SER A 97 13.81 4.29 -14.40
CA SER A 97 14.99 4.77 -13.67
C SER A 97 14.88 4.48 -12.17
N SER A 98 14.81 3.20 -11.80
CA SER A 98 14.56 2.78 -10.42
C SER A 98 15.71 3.06 -9.44
N ASP A 99 16.91 3.35 -9.92
CA ASP A 99 18.13 3.53 -9.12
C ASP A 99 18.64 4.99 -9.10
N THR A 100 17.75 5.93 -9.40
CA THR A 100 18.09 7.35 -9.60
C THR A 100 17.26 8.21 -8.65
N ILE A 101 17.84 9.29 -8.12
CA ILE A 101 17.04 10.31 -7.43
C ILE A 101 16.25 11.05 -8.48
N ILE A 102 14.93 11.02 -8.36
CA ILE A 102 14.03 11.67 -9.32
C ILE A 102 13.36 12.85 -8.64
N LYS A 103 13.76 14.05 -9.07
CA LYS A 103 13.20 15.30 -8.57
C LYS A 103 11.80 15.54 -9.15
N TRP A 104 10.97 16.32 -8.45
CA TRP A 104 9.59 16.58 -8.87
C TRP A 104 9.51 17.46 -10.11
N GLU A 105 10.58 18.18 -10.45
CA GLU A 105 10.67 19.05 -11.63
C GLU A 105 10.76 18.26 -12.94
N TYR A 106 10.89 16.93 -12.90
CA TYR A 106 10.99 16.12 -14.10
C TYR A 106 9.67 16.12 -14.88
N GLY A 107 9.67 16.66 -16.11
CA GLY A 107 8.46 16.77 -16.91
C GLY A 107 7.54 17.93 -16.52
N ALA A 108 7.98 18.84 -15.65
CA ALA A 108 7.14 19.92 -15.12
C ALA A 108 6.73 20.96 -16.17
N ASP A 109 7.55 21.17 -17.19
CA ASP A 109 7.27 22.01 -18.36
C ASP A 109 6.56 21.24 -19.49
N GLY A 110 6.33 19.93 -19.31
CA GLY A 110 5.77 19.05 -20.32
C GLY A 110 6.80 18.42 -21.25
N GLU A 111 8.10 18.55 -20.99
CA GLU A 111 9.15 17.88 -21.75
C GLU A 111 10.02 17.01 -20.84
N GLU A 112 10.60 15.95 -21.40
CA GLU A 112 11.57 15.13 -20.66
C GLU A 112 12.86 15.94 -20.46
N ASN A 113 13.25 16.12 -19.21
CA ASN A 113 14.44 16.89 -18.81
C ASN A 113 15.35 16.02 -17.93
N GLU A 114 16.26 15.28 -18.56
CA GLU A 114 17.16 14.36 -17.86
C GLU A 114 18.10 15.06 -16.87
N GLU A 115 18.30 16.39 -16.96
CA GLU A 115 19.23 17.09 -16.07
C GLU A 115 18.82 17.07 -14.59
N VAL A 116 17.53 16.86 -14.31
CA VAL A 116 16.99 16.76 -12.94
C VAL A 116 17.02 15.34 -12.38
N LEU A 117 17.54 14.38 -13.15
CA LEU A 117 17.81 13.02 -12.70
C LEU A 117 19.23 12.95 -12.15
N ILE A 118 19.38 12.39 -10.94
CA ILE A 118 20.67 12.31 -10.26
C ILE A 118 21.03 10.85 -10.02
N ALA A 119 21.98 10.34 -10.80
CA ALA A 119 22.50 8.99 -10.67
C ALA A 119 23.34 8.84 -9.39
N ARG A 120 23.56 7.59 -8.96
CA ARG A 120 24.29 7.27 -7.72
C ARG A 120 25.73 7.83 -7.69
N ASP A 121 26.40 7.84 -8.83
CA ASP A 121 27.78 8.31 -9.01
C ASP A 121 27.86 9.79 -9.46
N ASP A 122 26.72 10.48 -9.54
CA ASP A 122 26.68 11.89 -9.95
C ASP A 122 27.37 12.77 -8.88
N PRO A 123 28.29 13.68 -9.27
CA PRO A 123 28.97 14.56 -8.32
C PRO A 123 28.00 15.52 -7.59
N ARG A 124 26.78 15.70 -8.09
CA ARG A 124 25.74 16.57 -7.51
C ARG A 124 24.97 15.91 -6.37
N VAL A 125 25.09 14.60 -6.14
CA VAL A 125 24.30 13.85 -5.13
C VAL A 125 24.28 14.55 -3.78
N LEU A 126 25.46 14.91 -3.25
CA LEU A 126 25.56 15.49 -1.92
C LEU A 126 24.86 16.87 -1.83
N GLU A 127 25.04 17.71 -2.85
CA GLU A 127 24.43 19.04 -2.87
C GLU A 127 22.91 18.95 -3.03
N GLU A 128 22.44 17.99 -3.83
CA GLU A 128 21.02 17.72 -3.94
C GLU A 128 20.48 17.28 -2.58
N LEU A 129 21.03 16.24 -1.94
CA LEU A 129 20.53 15.71 -0.67
C LEU A 129 20.42 16.78 0.43
N ARG A 130 21.36 17.73 0.51
CA ARG A 130 21.34 18.84 1.48
C ARG A 130 20.14 19.77 1.44
N GLN A 131 19.39 19.78 0.33
CA GLN A 131 18.21 20.66 0.22
C GLN A 131 17.11 20.31 1.22
N CYS A 132 17.07 19.06 1.72
CA CYS A 132 16.18 18.60 2.78
C CYS A 132 14.75 19.17 2.69
N PRO A 133 13.96 18.76 1.66
CA PRO A 133 12.61 19.29 1.44
C PRO A 133 11.66 18.98 2.61
N ASP A 134 10.43 19.50 2.55
CA ASP A 134 9.38 19.30 3.58
C ASP A 134 9.04 17.81 3.81
N VAL A 135 9.28 16.98 2.80
CA VAL A 135 9.14 15.52 2.86
C VAL A 135 10.02 14.91 1.76
N ASP A 136 10.70 13.82 2.10
CA ASP A 136 11.37 12.95 1.13
C ASP A 136 10.60 11.63 1.02
N ILE A 137 10.54 11.05 -0.17
CA ILE A 137 9.79 9.81 -0.41
C ILE A 137 10.76 8.65 -0.57
N TYR A 138 10.64 7.64 0.30
CA TYR A 138 11.34 6.38 0.10
C TYR A 138 10.67 5.60 -1.03
N LEU A 139 11.45 5.23 -2.05
CA LEU A 139 10.94 4.47 -3.18
C LEU A 139 11.60 3.08 -3.29
N PRO A 140 10.90 2.03 -2.85
CA PRO A 140 11.20 0.66 -3.22
C PRO A 140 10.47 0.35 -4.52
N GLY A 141 11.02 0.75 -5.67
CA GLY A 141 10.48 0.46 -7.00
C GLY A 141 8.98 0.78 -7.19
N SER A 142 8.69 1.97 -7.75
CA SER A 142 7.38 2.50 -8.19
C SER A 142 6.44 3.08 -7.10
N LEU A 143 6.00 4.35 -7.30
CA LEU A 143 4.85 5.13 -6.75
C LEU A 143 5.19 6.64 -6.51
N ARG A 144 4.24 7.58 -6.73
CA ARG A 144 4.43 9.06 -6.62
C ARG A 144 3.17 9.86 -6.24
N ASP A 145 3.36 10.96 -5.50
CA ASP A 145 3.16 12.40 -5.89
C ASP A 145 3.37 13.32 -4.65
N LEU A 146 4.14 14.42 -4.75
CA LEU A 146 4.34 15.56 -3.80
C LEU A 146 5.54 16.42 -4.29
N ASN A 147 5.63 17.71 -3.88
CA ASN A 147 6.81 18.60 -4.06
C ASN A 147 8.01 18.08 -3.26
N SER A 148 8.51 16.94 -3.68
CA SER A 148 9.45 16.08 -3.00
C SER A 148 10.19 15.28 -4.06
N ARG A 149 11.36 14.78 -3.71
CA ARG A 149 12.10 13.87 -4.59
C ARG A 149 11.89 12.44 -4.13
N LEU A 150 11.99 11.52 -5.09
CA LEU A 150 12.06 10.10 -4.78
C LEU A 150 13.50 9.72 -4.50
N LEU A 151 13.71 9.06 -3.36
CA LEU A 151 15.01 8.57 -2.94
C LEU A 151 15.08 7.05 -3.10
N PRO A 152 16.02 6.53 -3.91
CA PRO A 152 16.29 5.10 -4.02
C PRO A 152 17.01 4.57 -2.76
N GLY A 153 17.05 3.24 -2.61
CA GLY A 153 17.59 2.57 -1.42
C GLY A 153 19.03 2.94 -1.06
N TRP A 154 19.90 3.13 -2.06
CA TRP A 154 21.31 3.46 -1.83
C TRP A 154 21.51 4.80 -1.11
N VAL A 155 20.56 5.73 -1.20
CA VAL A 155 20.65 7.03 -0.51
C VAL A 155 20.73 6.86 1.01
N PHE A 156 20.16 5.78 1.54
CA PHE A 156 20.13 5.47 2.97
C PHE A 156 21.27 4.53 3.39
N GLU A 157 22.03 4.01 2.44
CA GLU A 157 23.10 3.01 2.67
C GLU A 157 24.48 3.64 2.49
N ASP A 158 24.61 4.53 1.52
CA ASP A 158 25.85 5.18 1.19
C ASP A 158 26.17 6.31 2.16
N SER A 159 27.43 6.73 2.12
CA SER A 159 27.89 7.90 2.85
C SER A 159 28.86 8.68 1.96
N TRP A 160 28.83 10.00 2.11
CA TRP A 160 29.58 10.90 1.25
C TRP A 160 30.54 11.73 2.08
N LEU A 161 31.75 11.95 1.55
CA LEU A 161 32.67 12.89 2.17
C LEU A 161 32.17 14.31 1.92
N ASP A 162 31.79 15.00 2.98
CA ASP A 162 31.41 16.40 2.93
C ASP A 162 32.67 17.29 2.82
N PRO A 163 32.88 18.02 1.71
CA PRO A 163 34.05 18.88 1.54
C PRO A 163 34.09 20.06 2.52
N SER A 164 32.93 20.50 3.03
CA SER A 164 32.80 21.65 3.93
C SER A 164 33.17 21.31 5.37
N THR A 165 32.87 20.09 5.81
CA THR A 165 33.15 19.64 7.19
C THR A 165 34.30 18.63 7.26
N ASN A 166 34.78 18.15 6.11
CA ASN A 166 35.76 17.08 5.94
C ASN A 166 35.38 15.80 6.73
N LYS A 167 34.09 15.50 6.78
CA LYS A 167 33.53 14.32 7.45
C LYS A 167 32.70 13.51 6.48
N THR A 168 32.76 12.20 6.62
CA THR A 168 31.81 11.31 5.95
C THR A 168 30.45 11.44 6.62
N THR A 169 29.42 11.72 5.83
CA THR A 169 28.06 11.95 6.33
C THR A 169 27.04 11.07 5.61
N SER A 170 26.03 10.62 6.35
CA SER A 170 24.90 9.85 5.82
C SER A 170 23.71 10.76 5.52
N TYR A 171 22.71 10.24 4.81
CA TYR A 171 21.47 10.98 4.58
C TYR A 171 20.76 11.39 5.89
N HIS A 172 20.78 10.53 6.90
CA HIS A 172 20.15 10.80 8.19
C HIS A 172 20.82 11.94 8.96
N GLU A 173 22.13 12.12 8.79
CA GLU A 173 22.86 13.25 9.35
C GLU A 173 22.63 14.54 8.56
N LEU A 174 22.46 14.45 7.24
CA LEU A 174 22.16 15.60 6.38
C LEU A 174 20.75 16.15 6.63
N CYS A 175 19.76 15.28 6.66
CA CYS A 175 18.35 15.64 6.80
C CYS A 175 17.71 14.95 8.02
N PRO A 176 18.11 15.30 9.25
CA PRO A 176 17.64 14.59 10.44
C PRO A 176 16.16 14.83 10.74
N HIS A 177 15.63 16.00 10.36
CA HIS A 177 14.24 16.39 10.65
C HIS A 177 13.30 16.28 9.44
N THR A 178 13.82 16.04 8.24
CA THR A 178 12.98 15.83 7.06
C THR A 178 12.17 14.55 7.22
N PRO A 179 10.83 14.60 7.19
CA PRO A 179 10.00 13.42 7.22
C PRO A 179 10.32 12.48 6.05
N LEU A 180 10.30 11.17 6.32
CA LEU A 180 10.32 10.16 5.26
C LEU A 180 8.94 9.56 5.07
N LEU A 181 8.42 9.66 3.84
CA LEU A 181 7.18 9.04 3.42
C LEU A 181 7.44 7.62 2.91
N PHE A 182 6.82 6.65 3.56
CA PHE A 182 6.79 5.25 3.14
C PHE A 182 5.46 4.90 2.49
N PHE A 183 5.54 4.20 1.36
CA PHE A 183 4.36 3.62 0.73
C PHE A 183 4.07 2.26 1.35
N ASN A 184 2.91 2.15 1.99
CA ASN A 184 2.42 0.92 2.57
C ASN A 184 3.48 0.22 3.47
N HIS A 185 3.71 -1.09 3.30
CA HIS A 185 4.64 -1.90 4.10
C HIS A 185 6.09 -1.86 3.60
N TYR A 186 6.39 -1.07 2.56
CA TYR A 186 7.71 -1.04 1.95
C TYR A 186 8.66 -0.10 2.68
N TRP A 187 8.96 -0.44 3.93
CA TRP A 187 9.84 0.36 4.78
C TRP A 187 11.28 -0.14 4.74
N ASP A 188 11.49 -1.38 4.28
CA ASP A 188 12.78 -2.08 4.15
C ASP A 188 13.70 -1.88 5.36
N SER A 189 13.12 -1.90 6.57
CA SER A 189 13.80 -1.62 7.84
C SER A 189 14.60 -0.30 7.87
N ARG A 190 14.33 0.66 6.98
CA ARG A 190 15.02 1.95 6.94
C ARG A 190 14.85 2.74 8.24
N HIS A 191 13.65 2.72 8.78
CA HIS A 191 13.33 3.27 10.10
C HIS A 191 14.01 2.56 11.29
N GLU A 192 14.63 1.40 11.07
CA GLU A 192 15.38 0.63 12.08
C GLU A 192 16.90 0.82 11.92
N ALA A 193 17.33 1.65 10.97
CA ALA A 193 18.74 1.96 10.76
C ALA A 193 19.35 2.52 12.04
N LYS A 194 20.61 2.13 12.34
CA LYS A 194 21.28 2.52 13.58
C LYS A 194 21.47 4.03 13.70
N ASP A 195 21.62 4.71 12.56
CA ASP A 195 21.78 6.15 12.44
C ASP A 195 20.44 6.88 12.24
N TRP A 196 19.30 6.19 12.35
CA TRP A 196 17.98 6.82 12.31
C TRP A 196 17.81 7.79 13.49
N PRO A 197 17.55 9.09 13.26
CA PRO A 197 17.36 10.06 14.33
C PRO A 197 16.08 9.76 15.12
N ALA A 198 16.16 9.84 16.45
CA ALA A 198 15.06 9.44 17.34
C ALA A 198 13.76 10.25 17.12
N ASP A 199 13.90 11.50 16.67
CA ASP A 199 12.83 12.45 16.40
C ASP A 199 12.52 12.61 14.91
N LYS A 200 13.17 11.84 14.01
CA LYS A 200 12.89 11.91 12.57
C LYS A 200 11.45 11.46 12.28
N PRO A 201 10.62 12.31 11.64
CA PRO A 201 9.21 11.97 11.42
C PRO A 201 9.04 10.88 10.36
N ILE A 202 8.05 10.01 10.57
CA ILE A 202 7.65 8.94 9.66
C ILE A 202 6.26 9.22 9.13
N TYR A 203 6.15 9.42 7.82
CA TYR A 203 4.87 9.53 7.13
C TYR A 203 4.57 8.22 6.43
N VAL A 204 3.31 7.80 6.42
CA VAL A 204 2.91 6.55 5.79
C VAL A 204 1.69 6.76 4.91
N MET A 205 1.70 6.19 3.72
CA MET A 205 0.52 6.12 2.87
C MET A 205 0.10 4.65 2.72
N PRO A 206 -0.85 4.16 3.54
CA PRO A 206 -1.29 2.76 3.49
C PRO A 206 -1.96 2.42 2.16
N ASN A 207 -1.74 1.20 1.69
CA ASN A 207 -2.57 0.57 0.67
C ASN A 207 -3.51 -0.42 1.36
N ILE A 208 -4.81 -0.16 1.33
CA ILE A 208 -5.81 -1.01 1.99
C ILE A 208 -6.06 -2.31 1.22
N GLU A 209 -5.63 -2.42 -0.05
CA GLU A 209 -5.97 -3.54 -0.93
C GLU A 209 -4.90 -4.64 -0.98
N MET A 210 -3.62 -4.33 -0.80
CA MET A 210 -2.53 -5.32 -0.90
C MET A 210 -1.43 -5.10 0.14
N GLY A 211 -1.18 -6.11 0.98
CA GLY A 211 -0.16 -6.10 2.04
C GLY A 211 -0.53 -5.13 3.16
N GLN A 212 -0.81 -5.63 4.35
CA GLN A 212 -1.29 -4.80 5.46
C GLN A 212 -0.12 -4.25 6.27
N LEU A 213 -0.15 -2.95 6.57
CA LEU A 213 0.60 -2.38 7.68
C LEU A 213 0.22 -3.10 8.98
N LYS A 214 1.22 -3.34 9.82
CA LYS A 214 1.05 -3.91 11.15
C LYS A 214 0.74 -2.81 12.16
N GLN A 215 0.22 -3.22 13.31
CA GLN A 215 -0.07 -2.33 14.44
C GLN A 215 1.14 -1.44 14.83
N ASN A 216 2.34 -2.02 14.88
CA ASN A 216 3.55 -1.27 15.22
C ASN A 216 3.90 -0.19 14.18
N ASP A 217 3.56 -0.42 12.90
CA ASP A 217 3.84 0.55 11.84
C ASP A 217 2.96 1.79 12.02
N TYR A 218 1.68 1.60 12.35
CA TYR A 218 0.77 2.69 12.68
C TYR A 218 1.22 3.44 13.95
N TRP A 219 1.56 2.75 15.03
CA TRP A 219 2.04 3.42 16.25
C TRP A 219 3.36 4.17 16.07
N ARG A 220 4.20 3.80 15.09
CA ARG A 220 5.44 4.54 14.78
C ARG A 220 5.20 5.77 13.90
N ALA A 221 4.16 5.77 13.07
CA ALA A 221 3.89 6.86 12.15
C ALA A 221 3.52 8.14 12.88
N ASP A 222 4.05 9.27 12.43
CA ASP A 222 3.65 10.61 12.86
C ASP A 222 2.48 11.14 12.01
N VAL A 223 2.41 10.71 10.74
CA VAL A 223 1.32 11.06 9.82
C VAL A 223 0.88 9.85 8.98
N VAL A 224 -0.43 9.67 8.85
CA VAL A 224 -1.06 8.69 7.93
C VAL A 224 -1.80 9.42 6.81
N LEU A 225 -1.39 9.20 5.56
CA LEU A 225 -2.00 9.77 4.36
C LEU A 225 -2.95 8.76 3.72
N CYS A 226 -4.25 8.98 3.86
CA CYS A 226 -5.28 8.08 3.36
C CYS A 226 -5.82 8.52 1.99
N LYS A 227 -5.64 7.68 0.96
CA LYS A 227 -6.12 7.94 -0.41
C LYS A 227 -7.65 7.91 -0.58
N THR A 228 -8.34 7.19 0.31
CA THR A 228 -9.78 6.98 0.23
C THR A 228 -10.46 7.41 1.52
N ARG A 229 -11.74 7.77 1.44
CA ARG A 229 -12.53 8.11 2.63
C ARG A 229 -12.62 6.94 3.60
N GLY A 230 -12.83 5.72 3.07
CA GLY A 230 -12.84 4.51 3.90
C GLY A 230 -11.53 4.24 4.62
N CYS A 231 -10.38 4.62 4.04
CA CYS A 231 -9.10 4.59 4.76
C CYS A 231 -9.11 5.55 5.93
N PHE A 232 -9.48 6.80 5.68
CA PHE A 232 -9.47 7.85 6.68
C PHE A 232 -10.35 7.47 7.89
N ASP A 233 -11.58 7.03 7.63
CA ASP A 233 -12.52 6.66 8.70
C ASP A 233 -11.99 5.45 9.50
N ARG A 234 -11.48 4.41 8.82
CA ARG A 234 -10.96 3.21 9.48
C ARG A 234 -9.68 3.47 10.29
N ALA A 235 -8.73 4.23 9.73
CA ALA A 235 -7.48 4.54 10.41
C ALA A 235 -7.74 5.43 11.63
N THR A 236 -8.62 6.42 11.52
CA THR A 236 -9.01 7.29 12.64
C THR A 236 -9.63 6.47 13.77
N HIS A 237 -10.63 5.64 13.47
CA HIS A 237 -11.24 4.76 14.46
C HIS A 237 -10.27 3.76 15.08
N TRP A 238 -9.31 3.26 14.29
CA TRP A 238 -8.29 2.36 14.81
C TRP A 238 -7.41 3.04 15.86
N TYR A 239 -6.95 4.29 15.64
CA TYR A 239 -6.18 5.04 16.64
C TYR A 239 -7.00 5.38 17.89
N GLU A 240 -8.30 5.66 17.74
CA GLU A 240 -9.20 5.86 18.88
C GLU A 240 -9.32 4.59 19.74
N GLN A 241 -9.38 3.42 19.10
CA GLN A 241 -9.56 2.13 19.78
C GLN A 241 -8.26 1.59 20.38
N GLN A 242 -7.15 1.66 19.66
CA GLN A 242 -5.87 1.06 20.04
C GLN A 242 -4.93 2.02 20.78
N GLY A 243 -5.28 3.31 20.82
CA GLY A 243 -4.45 4.36 21.37
C GLY A 243 -3.50 4.97 20.35
N ASN A 244 -3.16 6.24 20.58
CA ASN A 244 -2.33 7.05 19.70
C ASN A 244 -1.09 7.58 20.46
N PRO A 245 -0.04 6.75 20.65
CA PRO A 245 1.10 7.09 21.49
C PRO A 245 1.98 8.22 20.94
N ARG A 246 1.96 8.45 19.62
CA ARG A 246 2.74 9.51 18.95
C ARG A 246 1.91 10.72 18.52
N GLN A 247 0.64 10.78 18.93
CA GLN A 247 -0.28 11.84 18.49
C GLN A 247 -0.37 11.93 16.96
N THR A 248 -0.31 10.77 16.30
CA THR A 248 -0.36 10.61 14.85
C THR A 248 -1.55 11.35 14.25
N ALA A 249 -1.30 12.15 13.22
CA ALA A 249 -2.33 12.81 12.44
C ALA A 249 -2.75 11.94 11.25
N VAL A 250 -4.05 11.81 11.00
CA VAL A 250 -4.59 11.11 9.84
C VAL A 250 -5.16 12.15 8.88
N PHE A 251 -4.72 12.15 7.61
CA PHE A 251 -5.21 13.04 6.58
C PHE A 251 -5.90 12.26 5.47
N TYR A 252 -7.03 12.78 5.00
CA TYR A 252 -7.63 12.31 3.76
C TYR A 252 -7.00 13.06 2.58
N THR A 253 -6.16 12.36 1.81
CA THR A 253 -5.55 12.89 0.60
C THR A 253 -6.38 12.46 -0.60
N ARG A 254 -6.85 13.42 -1.40
CA ARG A 254 -7.52 13.09 -2.66
C ARG A 254 -6.44 12.63 -3.64
N HIS A 255 -6.47 11.35 -4.00
CA HIS A 255 -5.52 10.79 -4.95
C HIS A 255 -6.00 11.00 -6.39
N THR A 256 -5.09 11.43 -7.26
CA THR A 256 -5.29 11.45 -8.72
C THR A 256 -4.39 10.39 -9.32
N THR A 257 -4.91 9.65 -10.29
CA THR A 257 -4.14 8.67 -11.06
C THR A 257 -3.56 9.34 -12.31
N SER A 258 -2.43 8.80 -12.80
CA SER A 258 -1.92 9.12 -14.12
C SER A 258 -3.01 8.89 -15.18
N ASP A 259 -3.08 9.79 -16.16
CA ASP A 259 -4.02 9.72 -17.27
C ASP A 259 -3.32 9.13 -18.49
N ILE A 260 -3.14 7.81 -18.46
CA ILE A 260 -2.44 7.06 -19.51
C ILE A 260 -3.06 7.33 -20.89
N ALA A 261 -4.38 7.51 -20.97
CA ALA A 261 -5.04 7.77 -22.24
C ALA A 261 -4.68 9.13 -22.82
N SER A 262 -4.56 10.17 -21.99
CA SER A 262 -4.08 11.48 -22.42
C SER A 262 -2.58 11.45 -22.75
N TYR A 263 -1.78 10.72 -21.97
CA TYR A 263 -0.35 10.53 -22.23
C TYR A 263 -0.08 9.82 -23.57
N THR A 264 -0.79 8.72 -23.85
CA THR A 264 -0.66 7.99 -25.13
C THR A 264 -1.05 8.86 -26.32
N ARG A 265 -2.11 9.69 -26.20
CA ARG A 265 -2.49 10.66 -27.24
C ARG A 265 -1.42 11.69 -27.51
N HIS A 266 -0.75 12.17 -26.46
CA HIS A 266 0.34 13.11 -26.61
C HIS A 266 1.52 12.51 -27.37
N ILE A 267 1.96 11.30 -27.00
CA ILE A 267 3.13 10.66 -27.63
C ILE A 267 2.84 10.18 -29.06
N LEU A 268 1.71 9.50 -29.26
CA LEU A 268 1.41 8.89 -30.55
C LEU A 268 0.70 9.85 -31.50
N GLY A 269 0.13 10.95 -31.00
CA GLY A 269 -0.76 11.83 -31.76
C GLY A 269 -2.17 11.26 -31.91
N ASP A 270 -3.17 12.14 -31.93
CA ASP A 270 -4.59 11.75 -31.96
C ASP A 270 -4.97 10.91 -33.19
N THR A 271 -4.28 11.13 -34.32
CA THR A 271 -4.55 10.40 -35.58
C THR A 271 -4.14 8.93 -35.51
N ASN A 272 -3.22 8.56 -34.62
CA ASN A 272 -2.70 7.21 -34.50
C ASN A 272 -3.48 6.36 -33.48
N ILE A 273 -4.48 6.94 -32.80
CA ILE A 273 -5.30 6.25 -31.81
C ILE A 273 -6.70 6.00 -32.38
N ARG A 274 -6.98 4.73 -32.67
CA ARG A 274 -8.29 4.32 -33.16
C ARG A 274 -9.37 4.57 -32.09
N PRO A 275 -10.57 5.05 -32.47
CA PRO A 275 -11.69 5.17 -31.56
C PRO A 275 -12.03 3.83 -30.90
N LYS A 276 -12.43 3.87 -29.63
CA LYS A 276 -12.90 2.66 -28.92
C LYS A 276 -14.16 2.12 -29.60
N ASN A 277 -14.12 0.88 -30.05
CA ASN A 277 -15.30 0.18 -30.56
C ASN A 277 -16.06 -0.45 -29.38
N PHE A 278 -17.22 0.10 -29.04
CA PHE A 278 -18.08 -0.43 -27.97
C PHE A 278 -19.12 -1.45 -28.46
N ALA A 279 -19.16 -1.76 -29.76
CA ALA A 279 -20.07 -2.77 -30.32
C ALA A 279 -19.58 -4.22 -30.08
N ASP A 280 -18.28 -4.42 -29.86
CA ASP A 280 -17.65 -5.71 -29.53
C ASP A 280 -16.64 -5.50 -28.39
N VAL A 281 -17.12 -5.59 -27.15
CA VAL A 281 -16.31 -5.36 -25.95
C VAL A 281 -15.80 -6.69 -25.42
N ARG A 282 -14.48 -6.79 -25.25
CA ARG A 282 -13.85 -7.92 -24.56
C ARG A 282 -13.42 -7.50 -23.16
N PHE A 283 -13.86 -8.26 -22.17
CA PHE A 283 -13.43 -8.10 -20.79
C PHE A 283 -12.33 -9.11 -20.50
N THR A 284 -11.12 -8.61 -20.25
CA THR A 284 -10.03 -9.43 -19.72
C THR A 284 -9.98 -9.20 -18.22
N HIS A 285 -10.27 -10.25 -17.44
CA HIS A 285 -10.06 -10.21 -16.00
C HIS A 285 -8.62 -10.61 -15.71
N THR A 286 -7.78 -9.64 -15.36
CA THR A 286 -6.45 -9.91 -14.83
C THR A 286 -6.55 -10.01 -13.31
N ALA A 287 -6.57 -11.23 -12.79
CA ALA A 287 -6.41 -11.44 -11.35
C ALA A 287 -4.99 -10.99 -10.97
N GLY A 288 -4.88 -9.97 -10.10
CA GLY A 288 -3.59 -9.46 -9.62
C GLY A 288 -2.80 -10.57 -8.94
N SER A 289 -1.79 -11.11 -9.62
CA SER A 289 -0.77 -11.98 -9.03
C SER A 289 0.28 -11.09 -8.36
N ARG A 290 0.87 -11.57 -7.25
CA ARG A 290 1.92 -10.87 -6.49
C ARG A 290 3.17 -10.50 -7.31
N TYR A 291 3.28 -10.97 -8.55
CA TYR A 291 4.37 -10.66 -9.50
C TYR A 291 3.87 -10.17 -10.87
N ALA A 292 2.60 -9.79 -11.02
CA ALA A 292 2.06 -9.29 -12.29
C ALA A 292 2.37 -7.80 -12.50
N PHE A 293 3.67 -7.44 -12.49
CA PHE A 293 4.13 -6.12 -12.91
C PHE A 293 4.27 -5.99 -14.45
N ALA A 294 4.09 -7.09 -15.20
CA ALA A 294 4.33 -7.12 -16.65
C ALA A 294 3.06 -7.05 -17.53
N SER A 295 1.85 -7.03 -16.97
CA SER A 295 0.62 -7.22 -17.78
C SER A 295 -0.21 -5.96 -18.03
N PHE A 296 0.30 -4.76 -17.71
CA PHE A 296 -0.38 -3.52 -18.14
C PHE A 296 -0.13 -3.13 -19.60
N ILE A 297 0.67 -3.90 -20.34
CA ILE A 297 0.87 -3.71 -21.80
C ILE A 297 -0.10 -4.53 -22.66
N ASP A 298 -0.72 -5.61 -22.17
CA ASP A 298 -1.48 -6.54 -23.03
C ASP A 298 -3.02 -6.38 -23.05
N ALA A 299 -3.56 -5.26 -22.54
CA ALA A 299 -4.98 -4.95 -22.69
C ALA A 299 -5.27 -3.85 -23.73
N LEU A 300 -4.31 -3.54 -24.59
CA LEU A 300 -4.57 -3.00 -25.92
C LEU A 300 -4.44 -4.16 -26.89
N SER A 301 -5.57 -4.73 -27.32
CA SER A 301 -5.60 -5.44 -28.59
C SER A 301 -5.30 -4.41 -29.69
N LEU A 302 -4.01 -4.16 -29.89
CA LEU A 302 -3.45 -3.64 -31.12
C LEU A 302 -3.66 -4.74 -32.15
N ASN A 303 -4.82 -4.74 -32.81
CA ASN A 303 -4.87 -5.20 -34.18
C ASN A 303 -4.09 -4.18 -35.01
N ALA A 304 -2.77 -4.30 -34.96
CA ALA A 304 -1.86 -3.68 -35.91
C ALA A 304 -2.26 -4.14 -37.32
N VAL A 305 -2.42 -3.17 -38.21
CA VAL A 305 -2.22 -3.32 -39.65
C VAL A 305 -1.27 -2.21 -40.03
#